data_AF-U3IK93-F1
#
_entry.id   AF-U3IK93-F1
#
_cell.length_a   1.000
_cell.length_b   1.000
_cell.length_c   1.000
_cell.angle_alpha   90.00
_cell.angle_beta   90.00
_cell.angle_gamma   90.00
#
_symmetry.space_group_name_H-M   'P 1'
#
loop_
_entity.id
_entity.type
_entity.pdbx_description
1 polymer ?
#
loop_
_entity_poly.entity_id
_entity_poly.type
_entity_poly.pdbx_seq_one_letter_code
_entity_poly.pdbx_strand_id
1 'polypeptide(L)'
;MQLWPQLPFPPGDALFLPTEFSFLLPQWNALFHALQPHIDTNSFLQTLAARVSWLFFLPFYHRDILKSGGTAVDAAIAGLICTSVMNPQSSGLGGGVVFTIYNASTGTVEVINARETVPQGFHRDLFSGCSFPETGSQWIAVPGEIRGYEEAHKRYGRLPWKALFEPTIKLLSEPLVVSLVMEKMIHHPLFSKHGQNLCPLICDGQRFLNRGETFRWPALQQTLKAVAENGATEFYEGQIGQALVEDLKKAGSVLSMEDLKAYKAEVSSALNITLNNNTTVFSPRPPMGGAVLLFILKILEGYKFSKASLATPKVKEETYHVIAETLKFSNMLRPHMNDPAFSDAQVTAATLLSDETARHVRMKINASGDHPLSYYNLWESTYNHRYKSMGTSHISVLAADGSAVSATSTINYPFGSFVYSNRTGIILNNELADFCIVNRSINPGERPPSAMVPSILISKTGDMLVIGGAGGARIISATAMAVINKLWFGYDLEDAISSPIMHIINGNISFEERFSEDVRNGLLRRGHKAVKDQFALNVVQGISKEGKCISAYSDKRKMGKSAGY
;
A
#
# COMPACT_ATOMS: atom_id res chain seq x y z
N MET A 1 -50.35 -22.53 12.12
CA MET A 1 -51.11 -22.21 10.89
C MET A 1 -50.09 -22.27 9.74
N GLN A 2 -49.98 -23.34 8.94
CA GLN A 2 -51.01 -24.04 8.15
C GLN A 2 -51.65 -23.05 7.14
N LEU A 3 -51.72 -23.26 5.82
CA LEU A 3 -51.77 -24.51 5.01
C LEU A 3 -51.11 -24.38 3.62
N TRP A 4 -50.52 -25.47 3.11
CA TRP A 4 -50.42 -25.84 1.68
C TRP A 4 -50.75 -27.35 1.60
N PRO A 5 -51.71 -27.82 0.77
CA PRO A 5 -51.91 -29.24 0.43
C PRO A 5 -51.19 -29.59 -0.90
N GLN A 6 -50.37 -30.64 -1.02
CA GLN A 6 -50.60 -32.11 -0.95
C GLN A 6 -50.95 -32.75 -2.32
N LEU A 7 -50.17 -33.80 -2.67
CA LEU A 7 -50.21 -34.62 -3.89
C LEU A 7 -51.31 -35.72 -3.82
N PRO A 8 -51.41 -36.59 -4.84
CA PRO A 8 -51.03 -38.00 -4.58
C PRO A 8 -50.32 -38.78 -5.72
N PHE A 9 -49.72 -39.92 -5.31
CA PHE A 9 -49.02 -41.04 -5.99
C PHE A 9 -49.55 -42.36 -5.33
N PRO A 10 -49.02 -43.61 -5.55
CA PRO A 10 -48.26 -44.24 -6.66
C PRO A 10 -49.16 -45.34 -7.32
N PRO A 11 -48.88 -46.67 -7.48
CA PRO A 11 -47.65 -47.53 -7.43
C PRO A 11 -46.71 -47.35 -8.67
N GLY A 12 -45.76 -48.22 -9.07
CA GLY A 12 -45.18 -49.48 -8.53
C GLY A 12 -44.80 -50.48 -9.65
N ASP A 13 -43.83 -51.41 -9.57
CA ASP A 13 -42.78 -51.67 -8.55
C ASP A 13 -41.61 -52.58 -9.08
N ALA A 14 -40.44 -52.48 -8.44
CA ALA A 14 -39.33 -53.47 -8.28
C ALA A 14 -38.27 -53.81 -9.38
N LEU A 15 -37.02 -53.97 -8.88
CA LEU A 15 -35.78 -54.61 -9.44
C LEU A 15 -34.98 -53.81 -10.53
N PHE A 16 -33.65 -53.57 -10.47
CA PHE A 16 -32.52 -54.04 -9.62
C PHE A 16 -31.48 -52.91 -9.36
N LEU A 17 -30.65 -53.04 -8.32
CA LEU A 17 -29.45 -52.21 -8.02
C LEU A 17 -28.25 -53.11 -7.65
N PRO A 18 -27.00 -52.62 -7.84
CA PRO A 18 -26.06 -52.46 -6.70
C PRO A 18 -25.23 -51.14 -6.81
N THR A 19 -24.88 -50.35 -5.77
CA THR A 19 -23.96 -50.58 -4.62
C THR A 19 -22.59 -51.15 -5.04
N GLU A 20 -21.41 -50.63 -4.69
CA GLU A 20 -20.94 -49.58 -3.77
C GLU A 20 -19.61 -48.99 -4.31
N PHE A 21 -19.25 -47.74 -3.97
CA PHE A 21 -17.87 -47.25 -4.10
C PHE A 21 -17.50 -46.40 -2.87
N SER A 22 -17.20 -47.08 -1.77
CA SER A 22 -16.59 -46.54 -0.57
C SER A 22 -15.81 -47.68 0.11
N PHE A 23 -14.62 -47.37 0.63
CA PHE A 23 -13.62 -48.32 1.14
C PHE A 23 -12.93 -49.22 0.09
N LEU A 24 -11.69 -48.86 -0.25
CA LEU A 24 -10.51 -49.70 0.01
C LEU A 24 -9.22 -48.85 -0.09
N LEU A 25 -9.03 -48.04 0.95
CA LEU A 25 -7.73 -47.51 1.36
C LEU A 25 -6.94 -48.66 2.05
N PRO A 26 -6.48 -49.68 1.30
CA PRO A 26 -5.06 -50.06 1.37
C PRO A 26 -4.55 -50.82 0.12
N GLN A 27 -4.27 -50.15 -1.00
CA GLN A 27 -3.51 -50.77 -2.12
C GLN A 27 -2.32 -49.94 -2.65
N TRP A 28 -1.97 -48.82 -1.98
CA TRP A 28 -0.84 -47.98 -2.36
C TRP A 28 0.53 -48.43 -1.82
N ASN A 29 0.59 -49.48 -0.98
CA ASN A 29 1.85 -50.01 -0.41
C ASN A 29 2.47 -51.17 -1.21
N ALA A 30 1.81 -51.67 -2.27
CA ALA A 30 2.28 -52.86 -3.00
C ALA A 30 3.13 -52.55 -4.25
N LEU A 31 3.18 -51.30 -4.71
CA LEU A 31 3.97 -50.88 -5.88
C LEU A 31 5.28 -50.16 -5.52
N PHE A 32 5.55 -49.96 -4.23
CA PHE A 32 6.73 -49.24 -3.73
C PHE A 32 7.91 -50.14 -3.34
N HIS A 33 7.80 -51.48 -3.51
CA HIS A 33 8.77 -52.44 -2.98
C HIS A 33 9.35 -53.44 -3.99
N ALA A 34 9.14 -53.23 -5.30
CA ALA A 34 9.80 -54.01 -6.34
C ALA A 34 10.35 -53.10 -7.45
N LEU A 35 11.63 -53.30 -7.79
CA LEU A 35 12.33 -52.75 -8.97
C LEU A 35 12.70 -51.25 -8.93
N GLN A 36 13.72 -50.92 -8.13
CA GLN A 36 14.87 -50.17 -8.67
C GLN A 36 15.86 -51.18 -9.31
N PRO A 37 16.73 -50.79 -10.26
CA PRO A 37 17.13 -49.42 -10.58
C PRO A 37 16.94 -48.96 -12.05
N HIS A 38 17.21 -47.67 -12.28
CA HIS A 38 17.32 -46.97 -13.57
C HIS A 38 16.02 -46.73 -14.37
N ILE A 39 15.44 -45.53 -14.20
CA ILE A 39 15.20 -44.53 -15.27
C ILE A 39 14.84 -43.19 -14.59
N ASP A 40 15.29 -42.08 -15.16
CA ASP A 40 15.31 -40.75 -14.52
C ASP A 40 13.97 -40.00 -14.65
N THR A 41 13.32 -39.72 -13.52
CA THR A 41 12.01 -39.04 -13.45
C THR A 41 12.09 -37.55 -13.11
N ASN A 42 13.29 -36.95 -13.10
CA ASN A 42 13.44 -35.55 -12.68
C ASN A 42 12.83 -34.49 -13.62
N SER A 43 12.81 -34.70 -14.95
CA SER A 43 12.48 -33.60 -15.88
C SER A 43 11.01 -33.15 -15.85
N PHE A 44 10.06 -34.08 -15.66
CA PHE A 44 8.63 -33.77 -15.73
C PHE A 44 8.13 -33.06 -14.45
N LEU A 45 8.58 -33.52 -13.28
CA LEU A 45 8.26 -32.87 -12.01
C LEU A 45 8.96 -31.52 -11.87
N GLN A 46 10.20 -31.36 -12.33
CA GLN A 46 10.86 -30.05 -12.38
C GLN A 46 10.11 -29.06 -13.27
N THR A 47 9.55 -29.49 -14.41
CA THR A 47 8.79 -28.60 -15.30
C THR A 47 7.48 -28.12 -14.67
N LEU A 48 6.75 -28.99 -13.95
CA LEU A 48 5.53 -28.60 -13.24
C LEU A 48 5.83 -27.76 -11.98
N ALA A 49 6.85 -28.15 -11.21
CA ALA A 49 7.30 -27.41 -10.03
C ALA A 49 7.84 -26.02 -10.41
N ALA A 50 8.56 -25.90 -11.53
CA ALA A 50 8.96 -24.60 -12.07
C ALA A 50 7.74 -23.73 -12.38
N ARG A 51 6.77 -24.24 -13.16
CA ARG A 51 5.53 -23.50 -13.50
C ARG A 51 4.74 -23.02 -12.28
N VAL A 52 4.76 -23.77 -11.17
CA VAL A 52 4.13 -23.37 -9.90
C VAL A 52 5.02 -22.43 -9.07
N SER A 53 6.35 -22.55 -9.14
CA SER A 53 7.32 -21.74 -8.39
C SER A 53 7.33 -20.25 -8.79
N TRP A 54 7.17 -19.94 -10.09
CA TRP A 54 7.23 -18.55 -10.60
C TRP A 54 6.24 -17.57 -9.94
N LEU A 55 5.11 -18.06 -9.43
CA LEU A 55 4.09 -17.25 -8.75
C LEU A 55 4.49 -16.76 -7.33
N PHE A 56 5.68 -17.12 -6.82
CA PHE A 56 5.98 -17.01 -5.39
C PHE A 56 7.24 -16.21 -5.00
N PHE A 57 7.89 -15.48 -5.91
CA PHE A 57 9.23 -14.91 -5.67
C PHE A 57 9.33 -13.66 -4.77
N LEU A 58 8.24 -12.90 -4.57
CA LEU A 58 8.26 -11.62 -3.81
C LEU A 58 8.94 -11.66 -2.42
N PRO A 59 8.64 -12.60 -1.51
CA PRO A 59 9.15 -12.59 -0.14
C PRO A 59 10.56 -13.20 0.00
N PHE A 60 11.27 -13.49 -1.09
CA PHE A 60 12.60 -14.09 -1.01
C PHE A 60 13.73 -13.07 -1.12
N TYR A 61 13.63 -12.07 -1.99
CA TYR A 61 14.75 -11.14 -2.22
C TYR A 61 15.13 -10.31 -0.98
N HIS A 62 14.16 -9.73 -0.26
CA HIS A 62 14.45 -8.98 0.97
C HIS A 62 15.08 -9.88 2.07
N ARG A 63 14.61 -11.13 2.20
CA ARG A 63 15.18 -12.14 3.11
C ARG A 63 16.61 -12.52 2.70
N ASP A 64 16.85 -12.71 1.41
CA ASP A 64 18.13 -13.17 0.89
C ASP A 64 19.20 -12.06 0.94
N ILE A 65 18.79 -10.79 0.84
CA ILE A 65 19.65 -9.63 1.13
C ILE A 65 20.04 -9.58 2.62
N LEU A 66 19.10 -9.80 3.54
CA LEU A 66 19.41 -9.88 4.98
C LEU A 66 20.34 -11.07 5.29
N LYS A 67 20.09 -12.24 4.70
CA LYS A 67 20.99 -13.42 4.79
C LYS A 67 22.39 -13.15 4.23
N SER A 68 22.50 -12.28 3.22
CA SER A 68 23.79 -11.86 2.64
C SER A 68 24.51 -10.79 3.48
N GLY A 69 24.02 -10.50 4.69
CA GLY A 69 24.62 -9.54 5.62
C GLY A 69 24.15 -8.09 5.44
N GLY A 70 23.19 -7.83 4.55
CA GLY A 70 22.61 -6.50 4.32
C GLY A 70 21.78 -5.98 5.49
N THR A 71 21.53 -4.67 5.50
CA THR A 71 20.71 -4.00 6.53
C THR A 71 19.21 -4.09 6.21
N ALA A 72 18.37 -3.66 7.16
CA ALA A 72 16.94 -3.47 6.91
C ALA A 72 16.67 -2.52 5.72
N VAL A 73 17.56 -1.55 5.47
CA VAL A 73 17.46 -0.60 4.35
C VAL A 73 17.89 -1.23 3.03
N ASP A 74 19.00 -1.98 2.99
CA ASP A 74 19.40 -2.75 1.81
C ASP A 74 18.25 -3.69 1.35
N ALA A 75 17.68 -4.42 2.30
CA ALA A 75 16.58 -5.36 2.08
C ALA A 75 15.27 -4.66 1.66
N ALA A 76 15.00 -3.47 2.20
CA ALA A 76 13.85 -2.67 1.80
C ALA A 76 13.98 -2.16 0.36
N ILE A 77 15.14 -1.61 -0.02
CA ILE A 77 15.41 -1.13 -1.38
C ILE A 77 15.26 -2.27 -2.39
N ALA A 78 15.93 -3.41 -2.17
CA ALA A 78 15.82 -4.57 -3.05
C ALA A 78 14.38 -5.11 -3.16
N GLY A 79 13.65 -5.13 -2.03
CA GLY A 79 12.24 -5.51 -1.98
C GLY A 79 11.32 -4.58 -2.78
N LEU A 80 11.54 -3.27 -2.72
CA LEU A 80 10.77 -2.30 -3.50
C LEU A 80 11.10 -2.34 -4.99
N ILE A 81 12.38 -2.49 -5.37
CA ILE A 81 12.79 -2.70 -6.76
C ILE A 81 12.10 -3.94 -7.34
N CYS A 82 12.07 -5.07 -6.62
CA CYS A 82 11.31 -6.25 -7.05
C CYS A 82 9.80 -5.97 -7.13
N THR A 83 9.26 -5.23 -6.15
CA THR A 83 7.83 -4.88 -6.13
C THR A 83 7.42 -4.02 -7.33
N SER A 84 8.31 -3.17 -7.86
CA SER A 84 8.06 -2.41 -9.09
C SER A 84 7.80 -3.29 -10.32
N VAL A 85 8.44 -4.46 -10.39
CA VAL A 85 8.31 -5.42 -11.49
C VAL A 85 7.12 -6.36 -11.28
N MET A 86 6.83 -6.74 -10.04
CA MET A 86 5.78 -7.70 -9.69
C MET A 86 4.39 -7.05 -9.48
N ASN A 87 4.36 -5.76 -9.15
CA ASN A 87 3.14 -4.95 -9.02
C ASN A 87 3.28 -3.61 -9.79
N PRO A 88 3.54 -3.65 -11.12
CA PRO A 88 3.74 -2.45 -11.94
C PRO A 88 2.51 -1.54 -11.97
N GLN A 89 1.34 -2.08 -11.65
CA GLN A 89 0.09 -1.35 -11.46
C GLN A 89 -0.01 -0.60 -10.11
N SER A 90 1.06 -0.46 -9.32
CA SER A 90 0.96 0.12 -7.97
C SER A 90 2.18 0.89 -7.48
N SER A 91 3.36 0.71 -8.09
CA SER A 91 4.63 1.28 -7.62
C SER A 91 5.72 1.11 -8.67
N GLY A 92 6.72 1.99 -8.68
CA GLY A 92 7.95 1.80 -9.44
C GLY A 92 8.68 3.09 -9.77
N LEU A 93 9.76 2.95 -10.54
CA LEU A 93 10.77 3.98 -10.79
C LEU A 93 10.24 5.31 -11.34
N GLY A 94 9.05 5.29 -11.94
CA GLY A 94 8.36 6.47 -12.44
C GLY A 94 7.53 7.23 -11.39
N GLY A 95 7.64 6.89 -10.11
CA GLY A 95 6.96 7.55 -8.99
C GLY A 95 7.88 7.84 -7.81
N GLY A 96 7.39 7.63 -6.59
CA GLY A 96 8.03 8.10 -5.36
C GLY A 96 7.90 7.15 -4.18
N VAL A 97 8.73 7.37 -3.16
CA VAL A 97 8.83 6.51 -1.96
C VAL A 97 8.99 7.34 -0.69
N VAL A 98 8.42 6.86 0.41
CA VAL A 98 8.63 7.39 1.75
C VAL A 98 9.10 6.26 2.66
N PHE A 99 10.26 6.45 3.28
CA PHE A 99 10.82 5.56 4.29
C PHE A 99 10.66 6.16 5.68
N THR A 100 10.31 5.33 6.66
CA THR A 100 10.52 5.58 8.10
C THR A 100 11.49 4.52 8.60
N ILE A 101 12.65 4.96 9.09
CA ILE A 101 13.82 4.12 9.38
C ILE A 101 14.16 4.27 10.86
N TYR A 102 14.10 3.17 11.61
CA TYR A 102 14.59 3.07 12.98
C TYR A 102 15.98 2.42 12.98
N ASN A 103 16.97 3.14 13.50
CA ASN A 103 18.31 2.63 13.74
C ASN A 103 18.43 2.15 15.19
N ALA A 104 18.60 0.85 15.40
CA ALA A 104 18.65 0.27 16.74
C ALA A 104 19.92 0.62 17.52
N SER A 105 21.03 0.94 16.82
CA SER A 105 22.30 1.31 17.47
C SER A 105 22.28 2.71 18.09
N THR A 106 21.49 3.63 17.52
CA THR A 106 21.36 5.02 17.98
C THR A 106 20.04 5.30 18.69
N GLY A 107 19.04 4.43 18.50
CA GLY A 107 17.66 4.66 18.94
C GLY A 107 16.91 5.72 18.13
N THR A 108 17.49 6.24 17.04
CA THR A 108 16.90 7.34 16.25
C THR A 108 15.89 6.84 15.22
N VAL A 109 14.87 7.66 14.92
CA VAL A 109 13.93 7.43 13.82
C VAL A 109 13.96 8.61 12.85
N GLU A 110 14.41 8.33 11.63
CA GLU A 110 14.48 9.28 10.51
C GLU A 110 13.47 8.90 9.42
N VAL A 111 13.06 9.90 8.65
CA VAL A 111 12.12 9.79 7.54
C VAL A 111 12.78 10.33 6.30
N ILE A 112 12.82 9.53 5.24
CA ILE A 112 13.28 9.94 3.91
C ILE A 112 12.05 10.10 3.03
N ASN A 113 11.77 11.35 2.68
CA ASN A 113 10.66 11.77 1.84
C ASN A 113 11.16 11.96 0.40
N ALA A 114 10.97 10.94 -0.43
CA ALA A 114 11.19 10.98 -1.87
C ALA A 114 9.85 10.97 -2.63
N ARG A 115 8.89 11.76 -2.13
CA ARG A 115 7.66 12.14 -2.82
C ARG A 115 7.99 12.99 -4.05
N GLU A 116 7.25 12.76 -5.11
CA GLU A 116 7.37 13.45 -6.39
C GLU A 116 7.12 14.97 -6.25
N THR A 117 7.70 15.78 -7.14
CA THR A 117 7.55 17.25 -7.11
C THR A 117 6.90 17.80 -8.38
N VAL A 118 6.26 18.97 -8.30
CA VAL A 118 5.72 19.70 -9.44
C VAL A 118 6.84 20.13 -10.40
N PRO A 119 6.79 19.80 -11.71
CA PRO A 119 7.75 20.28 -12.70
C PRO A 119 7.70 21.81 -12.88
N GLN A 120 8.81 22.43 -13.27
CA GLN A 120 8.88 23.88 -13.55
C GLN A 120 7.91 24.33 -14.65
N GLY A 121 7.71 23.50 -15.67
CA GLY A 121 6.83 23.78 -16.81
C GLY A 121 5.33 23.50 -16.59
N PHE A 122 4.86 23.18 -15.38
CA PHE A 122 3.49 22.72 -15.17
C PHE A 122 2.42 23.76 -15.57
N HIS A 123 1.29 23.26 -16.09
CA HIS A 123 0.14 24.07 -16.45
C HIS A 123 -0.62 24.50 -15.18
N ARG A 124 -0.65 25.81 -14.89
CA ARG A 124 -1.25 26.36 -13.65
C ARG A 124 -2.76 26.13 -13.54
N ASP A 125 -3.44 25.98 -14.67
CA ASP A 125 -4.87 25.73 -14.80
C ASP A 125 -5.25 24.24 -14.72
N LEU A 126 -4.27 23.31 -14.71
CA LEU A 126 -4.48 21.86 -14.64
C LEU A 126 -5.50 21.45 -13.56
N PHE A 127 -5.37 22.03 -12.37
CA PHE A 127 -6.19 21.68 -11.20
C PHE A 127 -7.62 22.26 -11.25
N SER A 128 -7.89 23.20 -12.15
CA SER A 128 -9.27 23.69 -12.38
C SER A 128 -10.15 22.64 -13.07
N GLY A 129 -9.53 21.71 -13.83
CA GLY A 129 -10.18 20.66 -14.61
C GLY A 129 -10.23 19.28 -13.96
N CYS A 130 -9.94 19.16 -12.66
CA CYS A 130 -9.90 17.87 -11.94
C CYS A 130 -11.18 17.03 -12.18
N SER A 131 -11.00 15.88 -12.84
CA SER A 131 -12.05 14.97 -13.26
C SER A 131 -11.51 13.55 -13.29
N PHE A 132 -11.88 12.76 -12.28
CA PHE A 132 -11.38 11.41 -12.09
C PHE A 132 -11.81 10.44 -13.22
N PRO A 133 -10.90 9.61 -13.77
CA PRO A 133 -9.49 9.47 -13.41
C PRO A 133 -8.56 10.45 -14.15
N GLU A 134 -7.77 11.19 -13.37
CA GLU A 134 -6.71 12.09 -13.80
C GLU A 134 -5.54 11.34 -14.47
N THR A 135 -5.64 11.07 -15.77
CA THR A 135 -4.64 10.33 -16.57
C THR A 135 -4.06 11.17 -17.70
N GLY A 136 -2.89 10.77 -18.21
CA GLY A 136 -2.13 11.50 -19.24
C GLY A 136 -0.86 12.18 -18.72
N SER A 137 -0.04 12.63 -19.67
CA SER A 137 1.32 13.15 -19.45
C SER A 137 1.39 14.48 -18.69
N GLN A 138 0.28 15.22 -18.63
CA GLN A 138 0.12 16.46 -17.90
C GLN A 138 0.01 16.26 -16.37
N TRP A 139 -0.28 15.05 -15.90
CA TRP A 139 -0.38 14.72 -14.47
C TRP A 139 0.92 14.15 -13.87
N ILE A 140 1.96 13.98 -14.69
CA ILE A 140 3.24 13.39 -14.28
C ILE A 140 4.01 14.41 -13.42
N ALA A 141 4.28 14.04 -12.18
CA ALA A 141 5.22 14.71 -11.29
C ALA A 141 6.64 14.14 -11.47
N VAL A 142 7.67 14.86 -11.03
CA VAL A 142 9.07 14.46 -11.16
C VAL A 142 9.35 13.20 -10.30
N PRO A 143 9.77 12.05 -10.89
CA PRO A 143 9.95 10.80 -10.15
C PRO A 143 11.05 10.88 -9.09
N GLY A 144 10.72 10.52 -7.85
CA GLY A 144 11.63 10.57 -6.71
C GLY A 144 12.25 9.24 -6.29
N GLU A 145 11.68 8.12 -6.72
CA GLU A 145 11.92 6.80 -6.11
C GLU A 145 13.41 6.40 -6.06
N ILE A 146 14.14 6.52 -7.17
CA ILE A 146 15.57 6.17 -7.24
C ILE A 146 16.43 7.09 -6.37
N ARG A 147 16.11 8.39 -6.25
CA ARG A 147 16.84 9.31 -5.35
C ARG A 147 16.53 9.01 -3.88
N GLY A 148 15.32 8.54 -3.57
CA GLY A 148 14.97 8.02 -2.25
C GLY A 148 15.77 6.78 -1.85
N TYR A 149 15.94 5.84 -2.79
CA TYR A 149 16.81 4.67 -2.58
C TYR A 149 18.27 5.07 -2.37
N GLU A 150 18.78 6.01 -3.17
CA GLU A 150 20.15 6.51 -3.05
C GLU A 150 20.41 7.14 -1.68
N GLU A 151 19.54 8.03 -1.21
CA GLU A 151 19.69 8.71 0.08
C GLU A 151 19.58 7.74 1.26
N ALA A 152 18.69 6.74 1.16
CA ALA A 152 18.58 5.68 2.17
C ALA A 152 19.83 4.78 2.21
N HIS A 153 20.32 4.36 1.03
CA HIS A 153 21.52 3.52 0.91
C HIS A 153 22.78 4.24 1.39
N LYS A 154 22.96 5.52 1.05
CA LYS A 154 24.09 6.33 1.53
C LYS A 154 24.16 6.46 3.06
N ARG A 155 23.02 6.41 3.75
CA ARG A 155 22.93 6.57 5.21
C ARG A 155 23.02 5.26 5.99
N TYR A 156 22.39 4.20 5.50
CA TYR A 156 22.22 2.95 6.26
C TYR A 156 22.47 1.67 5.44
N GLY A 157 22.85 1.80 4.17
CA GLY A 157 23.22 0.66 3.33
C GLY A 157 24.55 0.05 3.77
N ARG A 158 24.71 -1.25 3.52
CA ARG A 158 25.95 -1.99 3.80
C ARG A 158 26.42 -2.81 2.61
N LEU A 159 25.49 -3.37 1.83
CA LEU A 159 25.84 -4.06 0.59
C LEU A 159 26.21 -3.05 -0.51
N PRO A 160 27.04 -3.44 -1.51
CA PRO A 160 27.25 -2.63 -2.70
C PRO A 160 25.92 -2.31 -3.39
N TRP A 161 25.73 -1.06 -3.83
CA TRP A 161 24.51 -0.57 -4.49
C TRP A 161 23.99 -1.53 -5.56
N LYS A 162 24.87 -2.00 -6.45
CA LYS A 162 24.56 -2.94 -7.53
C LYS A 162 23.85 -4.21 -7.06
N ALA A 163 24.26 -4.76 -5.92
CA ALA A 163 23.73 -6.01 -5.37
C ALA A 163 22.25 -5.91 -4.96
N LEU A 164 21.72 -4.69 -4.76
CA LEU A 164 20.29 -4.47 -4.45
C LEU A 164 19.40 -4.61 -5.70
N PHE A 165 19.97 -4.44 -6.90
CA PHE A 165 19.27 -4.47 -8.18
C PHE A 165 19.41 -5.83 -8.89
N GLU A 166 20.55 -6.49 -8.73
CA GLU A 166 20.88 -7.79 -9.36
C GLU A 166 19.79 -8.86 -9.26
N PRO A 167 19.10 -9.06 -8.12
CA PRO A 167 18.05 -10.07 -8.03
C PRO A 167 16.85 -9.78 -8.94
N THR A 168 16.47 -8.50 -9.07
CA THR A 168 15.39 -8.06 -9.95
C THR A 168 15.81 -8.00 -11.42
N ILE A 169 17.07 -7.63 -11.71
CA ILE A 169 17.65 -7.71 -13.06
C ILE A 169 17.62 -9.16 -13.55
N LYS A 170 17.92 -10.13 -12.68
CA LYS A 170 17.81 -11.56 -12.96
C LYS A 170 16.35 -12.02 -13.14
N LEU A 171 15.43 -11.57 -12.30
CA LEU A 171 13.99 -11.84 -12.48
C LEU A 171 13.51 -11.40 -13.88
N LEU A 172 14.01 -10.26 -14.37
CA LEU A 172 13.67 -9.70 -15.67
C LEU A 172 14.32 -10.41 -16.88
N SER A 173 15.22 -11.39 -16.72
CA SER A 173 15.68 -12.21 -17.87
C SER A 173 14.62 -13.24 -18.31
N GLU A 174 13.71 -13.57 -17.41
CA GLU A 174 12.68 -14.58 -17.60
C GLU A 174 11.34 -13.95 -18.00
N PRO A 175 10.41 -14.71 -18.62
CA PRO A 175 9.05 -14.25 -18.84
C PRO A 175 8.33 -14.00 -17.51
N LEU A 176 7.80 -12.79 -17.33
CA LEU A 176 6.98 -12.42 -16.17
C LEU A 176 5.53 -12.89 -16.40
N VAL A 177 4.87 -13.37 -15.34
CA VAL A 177 3.47 -13.85 -15.40
C VAL A 177 2.51 -12.74 -14.98
N VAL A 178 1.45 -12.51 -15.77
CA VAL A 178 0.38 -11.58 -15.37
C VAL A 178 -0.36 -12.11 -14.14
N SER A 179 -0.36 -11.31 -13.07
CA SER A 179 -0.99 -11.66 -11.80
C SER A 179 -2.49 -11.40 -11.79
N LEU A 180 -3.23 -12.04 -10.88
CA LEU A 180 -4.67 -11.78 -10.68
C LEU A 180 -4.96 -10.32 -10.32
N VAL A 181 -4.05 -9.64 -9.61
CA VAL A 181 -4.22 -8.23 -9.26
C VAL A 181 -4.02 -7.36 -10.50
N MET A 182 -3.00 -7.65 -11.31
CA MET A 182 -2.70 -6.94 -12.55
C MET A 182 -3.85 -7.08 -13.57
N GLU A 183 -4.32 -8.30 -13.82
CA GLU A 183 -5.50 -8.59 -14.66
C GLU A 183 -6.73 -7.78 -14.24
N LYS A 184 -7.06 -7.80 -12.94
CA LYS A 184 -8.19 -7.04 -12.38
C LYS A 184 -8.09 -5.54 -12.61
N MET A 185 -6.87 -4.97 -12.60
CA MET A 185 -6.66 -3.54 -12.85
C MET A 185 -6.76 -3.20 -14.34
N ILE A 186 -6.20 -4.05 -15.21
CA ILE A 186 -6.21 -3.85 -16.68
C ILE A 186 -7.65 -3.87 -17.21
N HIS A 187 -8.45 -4.86 -16.80
CA HIS A 187 -9.83 -5.03 -17.25
C HIS A 187 -10.83 -4.13 -16.51
N HIS A 188 -10.38 -3.28 -15.59
CA HIS A 188 -11.30 -2.42 -14.83
C HIS A 188 -11.90 -1.32 -15.72
N PRO A 189 -13.23 -1.05 -15.70
CA PRO A 189 -13.86 -0.09 -16.60
C PRO A 189 -13.33 1.35 -16.56
N LEU A 190 -12.75 1.78 -15.43
CA LEU A 190 -12.11 3.10 -15.30
C LEU A 190 -10.76 3.19 -16.05
N PHE A 191 -10.10 2.07 -16.29
CA PHE A 191 -8.69 2.01 -16.67
C PHE A 191 -8.47 1.33 -18.03
N SER A 192 -9.31 0.37 -18.42
CA SER A 192 -9.20 -0.35 -19.69
C SER A 192 -9.19 0.56 -20.93
N LYS A 193 -9.91 1.69 -20.89
CA LYS A 193 -9.90 2.71 -21.95
C LYS A 193 -8.51 3.38 -22.12
N HIS A 194 -7.79 3.59 -21.03
CA HIS A 194 -6.47 4.23 -21.03
C HIS A 194 -5.31 3.21 -21.14
N GLY A 195 -5.58 1.95 -20.78
CA GLY A 195 -4.62 0.84 -20.80
C GLY A 195 -3.95 0.57 -22.15
N GLN A 196 -4.56 0.98 -23.27
CA GLN A 196 -4.00 0.80 -24.61
C GLN A 196 -2.60 1.46 -24.77
N ASN A 197 -2.32 2.54 -24.04
CA ASN A 197 -1.00 3.17 -24.01
C ASN A 197 0.11 2.26 -23.43
N LEU A 198 -0.28 1.24 -22.65
CA LEU A 198 0.61 0.25 -22.03
C LEU A 198 0.78 -1.01 -22.90
N CYS A 199 0.09 -1.10 -24.05
CA CYS A 199 0.18 -2.28 -24.92
C CYS A 199 1.59 -2.65 -25.41
N PRO A 200 2.58 -1.74 -25.54
CA PRO A 200 3.97 -2.13 -25.77
C PRO A 200 4.59 -3.04 -24.70
N LEU A 201 3.94 -3.19 -23.54
CA LEU A 201 4.35 -4.06 -22.44
C LEU A 201 3.34 -5.18 -22.13
N ILE A 202 2.03 -4.86 -22.11
CA ILE A 202 1.00 -5.73 -21.51
C ILE A 202 -0.07 -6.23 -22.50
N CYS A 203 0.18 -6.14 -23.81
CA CYS A 203 -0.74 -6.63 -24.84
C CYS A 203 -0.06 -7.59 -25.82
N ASP A 204 -0.87 -8.51 -26.32
CA ASP A 204 -0.64 -9.31 -27.51
C ASP A 204 -1.35 -8.59 -28.68
N GLY A 205 -0.58 -7.83 -29.47
CA GLY A 205 -1.11 -6.89 -30.45
C GLY A 205 -1.91 -5.75 -29.80
N GLN A 206 -3.25 -5.83 -29.87
CA GLN A 206 -4.20 -4.88 -29.27
C GLN A 206 -5.01 -5.49 -28.11
N ARG A 207 -4.78 -6.77 -27.81
CA ARG A 207 -5.49 -7.55 -26.78
C ARG A 207 -4.66 -7.54 -25.50
N PHE A 208 -5.25 -7.11 -24.39
CA PHE A 208 -4.61 -7.24 -23.09
C PHE A 208 -4.30 -8.70 -22.74
N LEU A 209 -3.14 -8.91 -22.11
CA LEU A 209 -2.76 -10.19 -21.53
C LEU A 209 -3.59 -10.48 -20.26
N ASN A 210 -4.06 -11.71 -20.14
CA ASN A 210 -4.85 -12.21 -19.02
C ASN A 210 -3.95 -12.94 -18.01
N ARG A 211 -4.51 -13.24 -16.83
CA ARG A 211 -3.80 -13.96 -15.76
C ARG A 211 -3.22 -15.28 -16.27
N GLY A 212 -1.94 -15.49 -15.99
CA GLY A 212 -1.21 -16.69 -16.40
C GLY A 212 -0.56 -16.60 -17.78
N GLU A 213 -0.94 -15.64 -18.63
CA GLU A 213 -0.14 -15.27 -19.80
C GLU A 213 1.16 -14.55 -19.35
N THR A 214 2.16 -14.52 -20.24
CA THR A 214 3.50 -14.01 -19.91
C THR A 214 3.93 -12.85 -20.81
N PHE A 215 4.68 -11.90 -20.23
CA PHE A 215 5.30 -10.78 -20.94
C PHE A 215 6.81 -10.69 -20.64
N ARG A 216 7.53 -9.88 -21.41
CA ARG A 216 8.96 -9.59 -21.19
C ARG A 216 9.17 -8.08 -21.14
N TRP A 217 10.11 -7.63 -20.31
CA TRP A 217 10.32 -6.20 -20.04
C TRP A 217 11.79 -5.77 -20.24
N PRO A 218 12.36 -5.94 -21.45
CA PRO A 218 13.79 -5.75 -21.69
C PRO A 218 14.25 -4.31 -21.46
N ALA A 219 13.42 -3.31 -21.78
CA ALA A 219 13.76 -1.90 -21.57
C ALA A 219 14.00 -1.58 -20.09
N LEU A 220 13.11 -2.04 -19.20
CA LEU A 220 13.29 -1.87 -17.75
C LEU A 220 14.50 -2.66 -17.24
N GLN A 221 14.79 -3.84 -17.79
CA GLN A 221 15.99 -4.60 -17.42
C GLN A 221 17.28 -3.81 -17.71
N GLN A 222 17.36 -3.13 -18.86
CA GLN A 222 18.52 -2.31 -19.20
C GLN A 222 18.59 -1.05 -18.32
N THR A 223 17.46 -0.40 -18.05
CA THR A 223 17.36 0.71 -17.08
C THR A 223 17.88 0.31 -15.69
N LEU A 224 17.43 -0.83 -15.15
CA LEU A 224 17.90 -1.30 -13.85
C LEU A 224 19.39 -1.66 -13.87
N LYS A 225 19.92 -2.24 -14.95
CA LYS A 225 21.38 -2.47 -15.10
C LYS A 225 22.17 -1.16 -15.08
N ALA A 226 21.76 -0.19 -15.89
CA ALA A 226 22.44 1.10 -15.98
C ALA A 226 22.44 1.83 -14.63
N VAL A 227 21.29 1.88 -13.92
CA VAL A 227 21.20 2.47 -12.58
C VAL A 227 21.99 1.67 -11.53
N ALA A 228 22.08 0.35 -11.66
CA ALA A 228 22.87 -0.50 -10.76
C ALA A 228 24.39 -0.32 -10.95
N GLU A 229 24.84 0.02 -12.16
CA GLU A 229 26.25 0.19 -12.52
C GLU A 229 26.74 1.63 -12.32
N ASN A 230 25.95 2.61 -12.74
CA ASN A 230 26.30 4.03 -12.74
C ASN A 230 25.69 4.82 -11.56
N GLY A 231 24.89 4.17 -10.71
CA GLY A 231 24.19 4.80 -9.60
C GLY A 231 22.94 5.58 -10.01
N ALA A 232 22.32 6.26 -9.05
CA ALA A 232 21.11 7.05 -9.28
C ALA A 232 21.30 8.21 -10.29
N THR A 233 22.52 8.76 -10.38
CA THR A 233 22.88 9.82 -11.35
C THR A 233 22.54 9.46 -12.79
N GLU A 234 22.58 8.17 -13.17
CA GLU A 234 22.17 7.72 -14.51
C GLU A 234 20.70 8.05 -14.83
N PHE A 235 19.81 7.95 -13.84
CA PHE A 235 18.39 8.26 -13.98
C PHE A 235 18.12 9.77 -14.06
N TYR A 236 18.87 10.59 -13.31
CA TYR A 236 18.60 12.01 -13.17
C TYR A 236 19.42 12.91 -14.09
N GLU A 237 20.58 12.44 -14.54
CA GLU A 237 21.59 13.25 -15.25
C GLU A 237 22.18 12.52 -16.47
N GLY A 238 22.05 11.18 -16.52
CA GLY A 238 22.60 10.31 -17.56
C GLY A 238 21.67 10.01 -18.75
N GLN A 239 22.00 8.94 -19.48
CA GLN A 239 21.33 8.55 -20.72
C GLN A 239 19.92 8.01 -20.47
N ILE A 240 19.69 7.31 -19.35
CA ILE A 240 18.35 6.88 -18.94
C ILE A 240 17.44 8.09 -18.70
N GLY A 241 17.92 9.11 -17.98
CA GLY A 241 17.17 10.36 -17.77
C GLY A 241 16.83 11.06 -19.08
N GLN A 242 17.81 11.20 -19.97
CA GLN A 242 17.60 11.80 -21.29
C GLN A 242 16.58 11.01 -22.13
N ALA A 243 16.71 9.68 -22.20
CA ALA A 243 15.79 8.83 -22.96
C ALA A 243 14.36 8.88 -22.41
N LEU A 244 14.20 8.99 -21.08
CA LEU A 244 12.92 9.20 -20.42
C LEU A 244 12.29 10.54 -20.84
N VAL A 245 13.02 11.65 -20.67
CA VAL A 245 12.53 13.00 -21.03
C VAL A 245 12.18 13.10 -22.51
N GLU A 246 12.97 12.49 -23.40
CA GLU A 246 12.67 12.45 -24.84
C GLU A 246 11.37 11.70 -25.17
N ASP A 247 11.06 10.61 -24.48
CA ASP A 247 9.78 9.90 -24.65
C ASP A 247 8.61 10.67 -24.01
N LEU A 248 8.81 11.28 -22.84
CA LEU A 248 7.79 12.09 -22.17
C LEU A 248 7.43 13.36 -22.95
N LYS A 249 8.40 14.01 -23.59
CA LYS A 249 8.16 15.14 -24.48
C LYS A 249 7.33 14.75 -25.70
N LYS A 250 7.54 13.55 -26.29
CA LYS A 250 6.68 13.02 -27.37
C LYS A 250 5.26 12.73 -26.89
N ALA A 251 5.10 12.31 -25.63
CA ALA A 251 3.81 12.15 -24.98
C ALA A 251 3.14 13.47 -24.56
N GLY A 252 3.77 14.63 -24.80
CA GLY A 252 3.24 15.94 -24.44
C GLY A 252 3.47 16.37 -22.98
N SER A 253 4.34 15.69 -22.24
CA SER A 253 4.73 16.13 -20.89
C SER A 253 5.65 17.36 -20.94
N VAL A 254 5.56 18.17 -19.89
CA VAL A 254 6.39 19.37 -19.65
C VAL A 254 7.63 19.09 -18.79
N LEU A 255 7.78 17.84 -18.30
CA LEU A 255 8.92 17.42 -17.47
C LEU A 255 10.23 17.49 -18.27
N SER A 256 11.22 18.17 -17.72
CA SER A 256 12.52 18.47 -18.35
C SER A 256 13.69 17.73 -17.70
N MET A 257 14.88 17.79 -18.33
CA MET A 257 16.12 17.30 -17.69
C MET A 257 16.50 18.17 -16.48
N GLU A 258 16.15 19.45 -16.52
CA GLU A 258 16.39 20.41 -15.44
C GLU A 258 15.56 20.03 -14.20
N ASP A 259 14.31 19.57 -14.40
CA ASP A 259 13.47 19.02 -13.33
C ASP A 259 14.09 17.77 -12.69
N LEU A 260 14.56 16.82 -13.49
CA LEU A 260 15.24 15.61 -12.99
C LEU A 260 16.52 15.96 -12.21
N LYS A 261 17.37 16.83 -12.77
CA LYS A 261 18.61 17.29 -12.12
C LYS A 261 18.36 18.03 -10.81
N ALA A 262 17.29 18.82 -10.74
CA ALA A 262 16.91 19.57 -9.54
C ALA A 262 16.32 18.69 -8.43
N TYR A 263 15.81 17.50 -8.75
CA TYR A 263 15.12 16.64 -7.79
C TYR A 263 16.01 16.17 -6.63
N LYS A 264 15.50 16.32 -5.40
CA LYS A 264 16.15 15.85 -4.17
C LYS A 264 15.14 15.17 -3.25
N ALA A 265 15.54 14.04 -2.67
CA ALA A 265 14.87 13.49 -1.51
C ALA A 265 15.11 14.41 -0.29
N GLU A 266 14.11 14.53 0.57
CA GLU A 266 14.18 15.28 1.83
C GLU A 266 14.39 14.29 2.99
N VAL A 267 15.23 14.66 3.97
CA VAL A 267 15.44 13.85 5.18
C VAL A 267 15.07 14.65 6.42
N SER A 268 14.26 14.07 7.29
CA SER A 268 13.80 14.70 8.53
C SER A 268 13.64 13.68 9.66
N SER A 269 13.54 14.13 10.92
CA SER A 269 13.12 13.27 12.02
C SER A 269 11.62 12.96 11.94
N ALA A 270 11.19 11.76 12.34
CA ALA A 270 9.77 11.41 12.32
C ALA A 270 8.92 12.33 13.24
N LEU A 271 7.63 12.50 12.89
CA LEU A 271 6.64 12.92 13.89
C LEU A 271 6.47 11.78 14.91
N ASN A 272 6.21 12.14 16.15
CA ASN A 272 5.86 11.15 17.16
C ASN A 272 4.84 11.63 18.18
N ILE A 273 4.17 10.66 18.80
CA ILE A 273 3.38 10.80 20.03
C ILE A 273 3.69 9.59 20.92
N THR A 274 3.46 9.70 22.23
CA THR A 274 3.52 8.55 23.14
C THR A 274 2.11 8.21 23.64
N LEU A 275 1.65 6.99 23.35
CA LEU A 275 0.36 6.46 23.78
C LEU A 275 0.48 5.74 25.13
N ASN A 276 -0.49 5.96 26.01
CA ASN A 276 -0.64 5.39 27.35
C ASN A 276 0.64 5.52 28.22
N ASN A 277 1.44 6.56 27.99
CA ASN A 277 2.78 6.74 28.56
C ASN A 277 3.72 5.51 28.38
N ASN A 278 3.48 4.68 27.35
CA ASN A 278 4.16 3.39 27.16
C ASN A 278 4.70 3.16 25.74
N THR A 279 3.93 3.52 24.71
CA THR A 279 4.28 3.19 23.30
C THR A 279 4.44 4.46 22.49
N THR A 280 5.66 4.73 22.03
CA THR A 280 5.94 5.84 21.11
C THR A 280 5.63 5.40 19.68
N VAL A 281 4.78 6.16 18.99
CA VAL A 281 4.39 5.94 17.59
C VAL A 281 5.14 6.95 16.74
N PHE A 282 5.91 6.49 15.76
CA PHE A 282 6.65 7.30 14.79
C PHE A 282 6.01 7.20 13.41
N SER A 283 5.84 8.34 12.74
CA SER A 283 5.23 8.42 11.40
C SER A 283 5.76 9.64 10.62
N PRO A 284 5.64 9.69 9.27
CA PRO A 284 6.11 10.84 8.47
C PRO A 284 5.41 12.17 8.77
N ARG A 285 6.11 13.26 8.46
CA ARG A 285 5.61 14.65 8.45
C ARG A 285 4.69 14.91 7.26
N PRO A 286 3.91 16.01 7.25
CA PRO A 286 3.36 16.55 6.01
C PRO A 286 4.46 16.67 4.92
N PRO A 287 4.15 16.47 3.63
CA PRO A 287 2.83 16.31 3.03
C PRO A 287 2.17 14.93 3.22
N MET A 288 2.83 13.98 3.90
CA MET A 288 2.29 12.64 4.16
C MET A 288 1.25 12.62 5.28
N GLY A 289 0.41 11.59 5.29
CA GLY A 289 -0.73 11.46 6.20
C GLY A 289 -0.39 11.12 7.65
N GLY A 290 0.90 11.13 8.04
CA GLY A 290 1.34 10.61 9.34
C GLY A 290 0.72 11.35 10.51
N ALA A 291 0.66 12.68 10.45
CA ALA A 291 -0.05 13.49 11.44
C ALA A 291 -1.53 13.10 11.60
N VAL A 292 -2.20 12.66 10.53
CA VAL A 292 -3.60 12.21 10.57
C VAL A 292 -3.73 10.86 11.27
N LEU A 293 -2.81 9.91 11.04
CA LEU A 293 -2.76 8.64 11.79
C LEU A 293 -2.52 8.90 13.29
N LEU A 294 -1.53 9.72 13.63
CA LEU A 294 -1.19 10.04 15.02
C LEU A 294 -2.38 10.73 15.72
N PHE A 295 -3.09 11.63 15.04
CA PHE A 295 -4.30 12.28 15.53
C PHE A 295 -5.43 11.29 15.86
N ILE A 296 -5.70 10.32 14.98
CA ILE A 296 -6.71 9.28 15.22
C ILE A 296 -6.37 8.51 16.51
N LEU A 297 -5.12 8.06 16.64
CA LEU A 297 -4.68 7.30 17.80
C LEU A 297 -4.77 8.13 19.10
N LYS A 298 -4.37 9.40 19.05
CA LYS A 298 -4.39 10.31 20.21
C LYS A 298 -5.80 10.71 20.67
N ILE A 299 -6.79 10.71 19.77
CA ILE A 299 -8.20 10.84 20.16
C ILE A 299 -8.66 9.56 20.86
N LEU A 300 -8.44 8.40 20.23
CA LEU A 300 -9.00 7.14 20.68
C LEU A 300 -8.37 6.60 21.97
N GLU A 301 -7.11 6.94 22.25
CA GLU A 301 -6.41 6.67 23.51
C GLU A 301 -7.25 7.07 24.74
N GLY A 302 -7.92 8.23 24.66
CA GLY A 302 -8.76 8.76 25.76
C GLY A 302 -9.96 7.88 26.14
N TYR A 303 -10.38 6.96 25.26
CA TYR A 303 -11.47 6.02 25.53
C TYR A 303 -10.99 4.70 26.18
N LYS A 304 -9.67 4.51 26.35
CA LYS A 304 -9.07 3.36 27.05
C LYS A 304 -9.60 2.00 26.56
N PHE A 305 -9.64 1.82 25.24
CA PHE A 305 -10.12 0.60 24.62
C PHE A 305 -9.32 -0.64 25.08
N SER A 306 -10.01 -1.76 25.19
CA SER A 306 -9.47 -3.05 25.63
C SER A 306 -10.24 -4.21 24.99
N LYS A 307 -9.87 -5.47 25.28
CA LYS A 307 -10.70 -6.65 24.93
C LYS A 307 -12.16 -6.52 25.39
N ALA A 308 -12.41 -5.86 26.53
CA ALA A 308 -13.77 -5.64 27.04
C ALA A 308 -14.61 -4.71 26.14
N SER A 309 -13.98 -3.84 25.35
CA SER A 309 -14.65 -2.95 24.38
C SER A 309 -15.34 -3.72 23.23
N LEU A 310 -15.04 -5.01 23.07
CA LEU A 310 -15.68 -5.89 22.09
C LEU A 310 -16.60 -6.96 22.70
N ALA A 311 -16.72 -7.01 24.04
CA ALA A 311 -17.30 -8.15 24.76
C ALA A 311 -18.81 -8.34 24.60
N THR A 312 -19.56 -7.28 24.28
CA THR A 312 -21.01 -7.36 24.02
C THR A 312 -21.39 -6.57 22.76
N PRO A 313 -22.48 -6.91 22.06
CA PRO A 313 -22.90 -6.19 20.85
C PRO A 313 -23.08 -4.69 21.08
N LYS A 314 -23.62 -4.27 22.24
CA LYS A 314 -23.83 -2.86 22.58
C LYS A 314 -22.50 -2.11 22.77
N VAL A 315 -21.59 -2.63 23.59
CA VAL A 315 -20.29 -1.99 23.85
C VAL A 315 -19.44 -1.97 22.57
N LYS A 316 -19.57 -3.00 21.72
CA LYS A 316 -18.96 -3.04 20.39
C LYS A 316 -19.53 -1.97 19.46
N GLU A 317 -20.86 -1.80 19.41
CA GLU A 317 -21.51 -0.72 18.64
C GLU A 317 -20.98 0.67 19.08
N GLU A 318 -20.95 0.93 20.39
CA GLU A 318 -20.44 2.19 20.96
C GLU A 318 -18.96 2.43 20.61
N THR A 319 -18.13 1.39 20.71
CA THR A 319 -16.70 1.42 20.36
C THR A 319 -16.48 1.76 18.88
N TYR A 320 -17.16 1.05 17.98
CA TYR A 320 -17.04 1.29 16.53
C TYR A 320 -17.65 2.63 16.10
N HIS A 321 -18.65 3.14 16.82
CA HIS A 321 -19.18 4.49 16.59
C HIS A 321 -18.17 5.59 16.91
N VAL A 322 -17.46 5.48 18.04
CA VAL A 322 -16.37 6.41 18.38
C VAL A 322 -15.23 6.35 17.35
N ILE A 323 -14.90 5.15 16.86
CA ILE A 323 -13.94 4.98 15.76
C ILE A 323 -14.45 5.66 14.48
N ALA A 324 -15.69 5.43 14.08
CA ALA A 324 -16.29 6.03 12.89
C ALA A 324 -16.31 7.57 12.95
N GLU A 325 -16.73 8.16 14.07
CA GLU A 325 -16.72 9.62 14.26
C GLU A 325 -15.28 10.18 14.22
N THR A 326 -14.33 9.51 14.88
CA THR A 326 -12.91 9.91 14.83
C THR A 326 -12.36 9.85 13.40
N LEU A 327 -12.71 8.81 12.63
CA LEU A 327 -12.32 8.71 11.23
C LEU A 327 -12.92 9.85 10.38
N LYS A 328 -14.16 10.32 10.65
CA LYS A 328 -14.75 11.46 9.94
C LYS A 328 -14.02 12.77 10.24
N PHE A 329 -13.70 13.06 11.51
CA PHE A 329 -12.83 14.18 11.87
C PHE A 329 -11.49 14.10 11.14
N SER A 330 -10.85 12.92 11.13
CA SER A 330 -9.55 12.72 10.49
C SER A 330 -9.58 12.93 8.97
N ASN A 331 -10.70 12.59 8.31
CA ASN A 331 -10.84 12.72 6.86
C ASN A 331 -10.77 14.19 6.40
N MET A 332 -11.26 15.12 7.23
CA MET A 332 -11.23 16.56 6.95
C MET A 332 -9.81 17.15 7.00
N LEU A 333 -8.82 16.43 7.52
CA LEU A 333 -7.46 16.93 7.74
C LEU A 333 -6.51 16.77 6.55
N ARG A 334 -6.79 15.80 5.67
CA ARG A 334 -5.93 15.50 4.51
C ARG A 334 -5.60 16.72 3.62
N PRO A 335 -6.54 17.65 3.32
CA PRO A 335 -6.26 18.85 2.52
C PRO A 335 -5.31 19.86 3.20
N HIS A 336 -5.07 19.70 4.50
CA HIS A 336 -4.13 20.53 5.26
C HIS A 336 -2.72 19.92 5.33
N MET A 337 -2.52 18.69 4.83
CA MET A 337 -1.22 18.02 4.75
C MET A 337 -0.42 18.51 3.53
N ASN A 338 -0.20 19.82 3.45
CA ASN A 338 0.56 20.47 2.39
C ASN A 338 2.08 20.30 2.61
N ASP A 339 2.88 20.62 1.60
CA ASP A 339 4.34 20.60 1.71
C ASP A 339 4.83 21.69 2.70
N PRO A 340 5.58 21.34 3.76
CA PRO A 340 6.13 22.31 4.71
C PRO A 340 7.09 23.32 4.10
N ALA A 341 7.71 23.04 2.94
CA ALA A 341 8.55 24.02 2.24
C ALA A 341 7.73 25.16 1.60
N PHE A 342 6.41 25.00 1.48
CA PHE A 342 5.49 25.95 0.84
C PHE A 342 4.30 26.34 1.74
N SER A 343 4.26 25.89 3.01
CA SER A 343 3.13 26.12 3.91
C SER A 343 3.44 25.86 5.39
N ASP A 344 2.63 26.43 6.30
CA ASP A 344 2.71 26.19 7.75
C ASP A 344 2.18 24.81 8.20
N ALA A 345 2.12 23.81 7.30
CA ALA A 345 1.57 22.49 7.59
C ALA A 345 2.23 21.79 8.80
N GLN A 346 3.51 22.07 9.07
CA GLN A 346 4.23 21.56 10.23
C GLN A 346 3.73 22.17 11.56
N VAL A 347 3.33 23.45 11.57
CA VAL A 347 2.71 24.11 12.74
C VAL A 347 1.30 23.55 12.96
N THR A 348 0.52 23.40 11.88
CA THR A 348 -0.80 22.76 11.92
C THR A 348 -0.71 21.33 12.48
N ALA A 349 0.29 20.54 12.07
CA ALA A 349 0.51 19.20 12.60
C ALA A 349 0.87 19.19 14.09
N ALA A 350 1.65 20.16 14.59
CA ALA A 350 1.96 20.27 16.01
C ALA A 350 0.70 20.59 16.86
N THR A 351 -0.11 21.56 16.42
CA THR A 351 -1.38 21.91 17.06
C THR A 351 -2.35 20.73 17.05
N LEU A 352 -2.50 20.06 15.90
CA LEU A 352 -3.36 18.88 15.71
C LEU A 352 -3.04 17.76 16.70
N LEU A 353 -1.76 17.55 16.99
CA LEU A 353 -1.27 16.51 17.90
C LEU A 353 -1.21 16.95 19.37
N SER A 354 -1.82 18.08 19.73
CA SER A 354 -1.95 18.51 21.12
C SER A 354 -2.98 17.70 21.91
N ASP A 355 -2.82 17.62 23.23
CA ASP A 355 -3.81 17.02 24.13
C ASP A 355 -5.13 17.81 24.13
N GLU A 356 -5.04 19.12 23.86
CA GLU A 356 -6.17 20.03 23.80
C GLU A 356 -7.06 19.75 22.60
N THR A 357 -6.49 19.66 21.39
CA THR A 357 -7.26 19.29 20.19
C THR A 357 -7.88 17.90 20.32
N ALA A 358 -7.14 16.92 20.85
CA ALA A 358 -7.68 15.58 21.09
C ALA A 358 -8.84 15.59 22.11
N ARG A 359 -8.76 16.41 23.17
CA ARG A 359 -9.84 16.60 24.14
C ARG A 359 -11.04 17.32 23.53
N HIS A 360 -10.82 18.37 22.74
CA HIS A 360 -11.85 19.12 22.04
C HIS A 360 -12.66 18.21 21.10
N VAL A 361 -11.99 17.39 20.30
CA VAL A 361 -12.67 16.45 19.39
C VAL A 361 -13.44 15.39 20.18
N ARG A 362 -12.89 14.82 21.27
CA ARG A 362 -13.62 13.91 22.16
C ARG A 362 -14.90 14.52 22.74
N MET A 363 -14.88 15.81 23.10
CA MET A 363 -16.08 16.51 23.59
C MET A 363 -17.13 16.75 22.51
N LYS A 364 -16.73 16.78 21.22
CA LYS A 364 -17.67 16.85 20.09
C LYS A 364 -18.29 15.49 19.77
N ILE A 365 -17.57 14.37 19.91
CA ILE A 365 -18.13 13.04 19.65
C ILE A 365 -19.31 12.77 20.60
N ASN A 366 -20.53 12.83 20.07
CA ASN A 366 -21.79 12.61 20.78
C ASN A 366 -22.49 11.35 20.27
N ALA A 367 -23.70 11.04 20.73
CA ALA A 367 -24.37 9.78 20.40
C ALA A 367 -24.79 9.63 18.92
N SER A 368 -24.93 10.73 18.18
CA SER A 368 -25.38 10.72 16.77
C SER A 368 -24.21 10.73 15.80
N GLY A 369 -24.42 10.15 14.61
CA GLY A 369 -23.46 10.06 13.51
C GLY A 369 -23.94 10.71 12.21
N ASP A 370 -24.96 11.57 12.25
CA ASP A 370 -25.60 12.20 11.09
C ASP A 370 -25.17 13.65 10.82
N HIS A 371 -24.17 14.17 11.56
CA HIS A 371 -23.74 15.57 11.47
C HIS A 371 -23.32 16.00 10.05
N PRO A 372 -23.53 17.27 9.66
CA PRO A 372 -23.06 17.81 8.37
C PRO A 372 -21.53 17.88 8.30
N LEU A 373 -20.95 17.93 7.10
CA LEU A 373 -19.49 17.98 6.91
C LEU A 373 -18.80 19.13 7.65
N SER A 374 -19.47 20.28 7.77
CA SER A 374 -18.98 21.45 8.54
C SER A 374 -18.77 21.16 10.02
N TYR A 375 -19.45 20.17 10.59
CA TYR A 375 -19.29 19.76 11.99
C TYR A 375 -17.91 19.17 12.28
N TYR A 376 -17.41 18.34 11.36
CA TYR A 376 -16.11 17.67 11.46
C TYR A 376 -14.94 18.58 11.09
N ASN A 377 -15.23 19.78 10.60
CA ASN A 377 -14.23 20.73 10.17
C ASN A 377 -13.59 21.42 11.40
N LEU A 378 -12.27 21.38 11.49
CA LEU A 378 -11.50 21.96 12.61
C LEU A 378 -10.75 23.26 12.21
N TRP A 379 -10.70 23.57 10.92
CA TRP A 379 -10.06 24.76 10.32
C TRP A 379 -10.96 25.32 9.20
N GLU A 380 -10.59 26.42 8.54
CA GLU A 380 -11.31 26.88 7.35
C GLU A 380 -11.13 25.90 6.18
N SER A 381 -12.22 25.54 5.49
CA SER A 381 -12.23 24.42 4.54
C SER A 381 -11.65 24.79 3.17
N THR A 382 -10.46 24.27 2.87
CA THR A 382 -9.88 24.24 1.51
C THR A 382 -10.24 22.97 0.72
N TYR A 383 -11.12 22.12 1.24
CA TYR A 383 -11.38 20.76 0.75
C TYR A 383 -12.21 20.70 -0.55
N ASN A 384 -11.70 19.95 -1.53
CA ASN A 384 -12.44 19.53 -2.72
C ASN A 384 -12.89 18.06 -2.63
N HIS A 385 -14.20 17.83 -2.72
CA HIS A 385 -14.89 16.55 -2.52
C HIS A 385 -14.92 15.63 -3.76
N ARG A 386 -14.34 16.05 -4.90
CA ARG A 386 -14.40 15.29 -6.17
C ARG A 386 -13.24 14.30 -6.37
N TYR A 387 -12.14 14.47 -5.65
CA TYR A 387 -10.93 13.66 -5.80
C TYR A 387 -11.07 12.24 -5.20
N LYS A 388 -10.38 11.26 -5.83
CA LYS A 388 -10.25 9.88 -5.33
C LYS A 388 -8.84 9.35 -5.52
N SER A 389 -8.11 9.16 -4.41
CA SER A 389 -6.80 8.51 -4.40
C SER A 389 -6.92 6.99 -4.56
N MET A 390 -6.05 6.37 -5.37
CA MET A 390 -5.98 4.93 -5.60
C MET A 390 -4.53 4.48 -5.79
N GLY A 391 -4.24 3.19 -5.62
CA GLY A 391 -2.94 2.59 -6.00
C GLY A 391 -1.77 2.96 -5.06
N THR A 392 -1.01 1.93 -4.64
CA THR A 392 0.18 2.01 -3.76
C THR A 392 0.76 0.60 -3.54
N SER A 393 2.03 0.51 -3.13
CA SER A 393 2.68 -0.66 -2.52
C SER A 393 3.34 -0.29 -1.18
N HIS A 394 3.42 -1.24 -0.24
CA HIS A 394 4.05 -1.02 1.07
C HIS A 394 4.84 -2.26 1.49
N ILE A 395 5.98 -2.06 2.16
CA ILE A 395 6.78 -3.11 2.79
C ILE A 395 7.19 -2.72 4.21
N SER A 396 7.35 -3.73 5.07
CA SER A 396 7.92 -3.62 6.40
C SER A 396 9.09 -4.60 6.51
N VAL A 397 10.20 -4.17 7.10
CA VAL A 397 11.43 -4.96 7.29
C VAL A 397 11.95 -4.76 8.71
N LEU A 398 12.36 -5.85 9.36
CA LEU A 398 13.03 -5.87 10.66
C LEU A 398 14.30 -6.72 10.49
N ALA A 399 15.46 -6.15 10.77
CA ALA A 399 16.75 -6.84 10.70
C ALA A 399 17.16 -7.43 12.06
N ALA A 400 18.12 -8.36 12.03
CA ALA A 400 18.57 -9.09 13.22
C ALA A 400 19.28 -8.20 14.28
N ASP A 401 19.79 -7.03 13.87
CA ASP A 401 20.33 -5.99 14.78
C ASP A 401 19.23 -5.21 15.52
N GLY A 402 17.95 -5.45 15.18
CA GLY A 402 16.79 -4.73 15.70
C GLY A 402 16.43 -3.47 14.91
N SER A 403 17.22 -3.09 13.90
CA SER A 403 16.91 -1.94 13.03
C SER A 403 15.71 -2.28 12.15
N ALA A 404 14.86 -1.29 11.88
CA ALA A 404 13.58 -1.50 11.21
C ALA A 404 13.28 -0.44 10.16
N VAL A 405 12.58 -0.85 9.10
CA VAL A 405 12.16 0.02 8.00
C VAL A 405 10.69 -0.23 7.70
N SER A 406 9.90 0.82 7.75
CA SER A 406 8.55 0.87 7.19
C SER A 406 8.63 1.74 5.93
N ALA A 407 8.25 1.24 4.76
CA ALA A 407 8.42 1.96 3.50
C ALA A 407 7.21 1.82 2.57
N THR A 408 6.72 2.94 2.04
CA THR A 408 5.59 2.99 1.10
C THR A 408 6.04 3.63 -0.21
N SER A 409 5.76 2.97 -1.33
CA SER A 409 6.10 3.40 -2.69
C SER A 409 4.83 3.44 -3.55
N THR A 410 4.76 4.38 -4.50
CA THR A 410 3.58 4.58 -5.33
C THR A 410 3.90 5.16 -6.70
N ILE A 411 2.91 5.08 -7.60
CA ILE A 411 2.81 5.86 -8.85
C ILE A 411 1.42 6.53 -8.92
N ASN A 412 0.85 6.83 -7.75
CA ASN A 412 -0.58 7.04 -7.50
C ASN A 412 -1.44 5.90 -8.08
N TYR A 413 -2.30 6.21 -9.07
CA TYR A 413 -3.38 5.34 -9.52
C TYR A 413 -2.86 4.01 -10.12
N PRO A 414 -3.73 3.01 -10.33
CA PRO A 414 -3.35 1.83 -11.09
C PRO A 414 -2.74 2.18 -12.45
N PHE A 415 -1.43 1.88 -12.61
CA PHE A 415 -0.58 2.31 -13.74
C PHE A 415 -0.39 3.84 -13.91
N GLY A 416 -0.65 4.61 -12.86
CA GLY A 416 -0.42 6.05 -12.76
C GLY A 416 -1.08 6.84 -13.88
N SER A 417 -0.26 7.54 -14.66
CA SER A 417 -0.67 8.37 -15.80
C SER A 417 -1.11 7.58 -17.03
N PHE A 418 -0.91 6.26 -17.06
CA PHE A 418 -0.95 5.43 -18.28
C PHE A 418 0.04 5.88 -19.36
N VAL A 419 1.13 6.57 -18.97
CA VAL A 419 2.25 6.88 -19.86
C VAL A 419 3.40 5.91 -19.59
N TYR A 420 3.90 5.31 -20.66
CA TYR A 420 5.00 4.34 -20.65
C TYR A 420 6.13 4.81 -21.58
N SER A 421 7.35 4.93 -21.06
CA SER A 421 8.52 5.19 -21.89
C SER A 421 9.02 3.88 -22.49
N ASN A 422 8.88 3.73 -23.81
CA ASN A 422 9.31 2.54 -24.54
C ASN A 422 10.83 2.31 -24.44
N ARG A 423 11.64 3.39 -24.33
CA ARG A 423 13.11 3.28 -24.30
C ARG A 423 13.65 2.87 -22.93
N THR A 424 13.00 3.30 -21.85
CA THR A 424 13.44 3.02 -20.47
C THR A 424 12.62 1.93 -19.78
N GLY A 425 11.45 1.60 -20.31
CA GLY A 425 10.51 0.67 -19.68
C GLY A 425 9.82 1.22 -18.44
N ILE A 426 9.86 2.53 -18.19
CA ILE A 426 9.26 3.14 -16.99
C ILE A 426 7.78 3.45 -17.25
N ILE A 427 6.91 3.08 -16.29
CA ILE A 427 5.51 3.53 -16.18
C ILE A 427 5.48 4.72 -15.22
N LEU A 428 4.86 5.84 -15.62
CA LEU A 428 4.95 7.11 -14.91
C LEU A 428 3.74 7.37 -13.99
N ASN A 429 4.02 7.97 -12.82
CA ASN A 429 3.02 8.46 -11.88
C ASN A 429 2.01 9.43 -12.51
N ASN A 430 0.86 9.61 -11.84
CA ASN A 430 -0.02 10.76 -12.02
C ASN A 430 -0.13 11.57 -10.72
N GLU A 431 0.98 11.78 -10.01
CA GLU A 431 0.96 12.27 -8.63
C GLU A 431 0.45 13.71 -8.49
N LEU A 432 0.49 14.51 -9.56
CA LEU A 432 -0.11 15.85 -9.54
C LEU A 432 -1.62 15.80 -9.28
N ALA A 433 -2.29 14.67 -9.58
CA ALA A 433 -3.71 14.48 -9.28
C ALA A 433 -4.02 14.65 -7.79
N ASP A 434 -3.06 14.43 -6.88
CA ASP A 434 -3.27 14.57 -5.43
C ASP A 434 -3.51 16.03 -5.01
N PHE A 435 -3.07 17.03 -5.79
CA PHE A 435 -3.45 18.42 -5.57
C PHE A 435 -4.93 18.70 -5.82
N CYS A 436 -5.68 17.81 -6.51
CA CYS A 436 -7.12 17.97 -6.69
C CYS A 436 -7.92 17.94 -5.37
N ILE A 437 -7.33 17.59 -4.21
CA ILE A 437 -7.99 17.74 -2.90
C ILE A 437 -7.98 19.17 -2.34
N VAL A 438 -7.05 20.02 -2.80
CA VAL A 438 -6.85 21.38 -2.26
C VAL A 438 -7.35 22.43 -3.24
N ASN A 439 -7.99 23.47 -2.71
CA ASN A 439 -8.40 24.64 -3.48
C ASN A 439 -7.47 25.83 -3.19
N ARG A 440 -6.25 25.80 -3.74
CA ARG A 440 -5.25 26.88 -3.63
C ARG A 440 -4.28 26.87 -4.82
N SER A 441 -3.47 27.93 -4.93
CA SER A 441 -2.32 27.96 -5.84
C SER A 441 -1.27 26.90 -5.45
N ILE A 442 -0.73 26.23 -6.46
CA ILE A 442 0.35 25.24 -6.38
C ILE A 442 1.63 25.82 -6.98
N ASN A 443 2.79 25.47 -6.44
CA ASN A 443 4.09 26.00 -6.88
C ASN A 443 4.97 24.94 -7.55
N PRO A 444 5.88 25.32 -8.47
CA PRO A 444 6.94 24.44 -8.92
C PRO A 444 7.82 23.93 -7.78
N GLY A 445 8.27 22.67 -7.86
CA GLY A 445 9.05 22.01 -6.82
C GLY A 445 8.24 21.54 -5.60
N GLU A 446 6.95 21.88 -5.51
CA GLU A 446 6.08 21.49 -4.40
C GLU A 446 5.70 20.00 -4.46
N ARG A 447 5.59 19.33 -3.31
CA ARG A 447 5.18 17.92 -3.22
C ARG A 447 3.67 17.75 -3.02
N PRO A 448 3.00 16.86 -3.76
CA PRO A 448 1.57 16.60 -3.56
C PRO A 448 1.26 15.99 -2.17
N PRO A 449 0.12 16.35 -1.55
CA PRO A 449 -0.36 15.74 -0.31
C PRO A 449 -0.50 14.22 -0.48
N SER A 450 -0.34 13.44 0.59
CA SER A 450 -0.38 11.97 0.49
C SER A 450 -1.09 11.30 1.67
N ALA A 451 -1.65 10.12 1.42
CA ALA A 451 -2.23 9.24 2.45
C ALA A 451 -1.22 8.22 3.02
N MET A 452 0.02 8.19 2.53
CA MET A 452 1.05 7.25 3.00
C MET A 452 1.38 7.47 4.48
N VAL A 453 1.35 6.38 5.28
CA VAL A 453 1.71 6.38 6.71
C VAL A 453 2.62 5.20 7.11
N PRO A 454 3.79 5.01 6.45
CA PRO A 454 4.77 4.01 6.89
C PRO A 454 5.24 4.34 8.33
N SER A 455 4.82 3.54 9.30
CA SER A 455 4.94 3.85 10.73
C SER A 455 5.74 2.79 11.48
N ILE A 456 6.36 3.19 12.59
CA ILE A 456 7.05 2.30 13.53
C ILE A 456 6.55 2.64 14.93
N LEU A 457 6.12 1.64 15.69
CA LEU A 457 5.73 1.77 17.09
C LEU A 457 6.75 1.05 17.96
N ILE A 458 7.18 1.67 19.05
CA ILE A 458 8.16 1.11 19.99
C ILE A 458 7.64 1.32 21.41
N SER A 459 7.51 0.24 22.18
CA SER A 459 7.15 0.29 23.60
C SER A 459 8.38 0.58 24.50
N LYS A 460 8.15 1.01 25.74
CA LYS A 460 9.19 1.08 26.78
C LYS A 460 9.86 -0.26 27.08
N THR A 461 9.20 -1.39 26.79
CA THR A 461 9.75 -2.75 26.90
C THR A 461 10.61 -3.17 25.71
N GLY A 462 10.66 -2.37 24.64
CA GLY A 462 11.38 -2.69 23.40
C GLY A 462 10.61 -3.59 22.44
N ASP A 463 9.32 -3.80 22.68
CA ASP A 463 8.39 -4.42 21.74
C ASP A 463 8.13 -3.44 20.59
N MET A 464 7.98 -3.97 19.37
CA MET A 464 7.92 -3.17 18.16
C MET A 464 6.78 -3.61 17.24
N LEU A 465 6.14 -2.64 16.59
CA LEU A 465 5.25 -2.87 15.46
C LEU A 465 5.69 -1.97 14.29
N VAL A 466 6.30 -2.58 13.28
CA VAL A 466 6.61 -1.96 11.98
C VAL A 466 5.37 -2.18 11.12
N ILE A 467 4.71 -1.11 10.66
CA ILE A 467 3.43 -1.24 9.97
C ILE A 467 3.18 -0.11 8.98
N GLY A 468 2.42 -0.40 7.94
CA GLY A 468 1.90 0.58 7.00
C GLY A 468 1.05 -0.11 5.94
N GLY A 469 0.56 0.66 4.98
CA GLY A 469 -0.37 0.12 4.00
C GLY A 469 -0.39 0.82 2.65
N ALA A 470 -1.23 0.24 1.80
CA ALA A 470 -1.46 0.59 0.41
C ALA A 470 -2.96 0.65 0.11
N GLY A 471 -3.36 1.52 -0.83
CA GLY A 471 -4.77 1.71 -1.21
C GLY A 471 -5.23 3.18 -1.22
N GLY A 472 -4.35 4.12 -1.56
CA GLY A 472 -4.68 5.54 -1.64
C GLY A 472 -5.29 6.08 -0.35
N ALA A 473 -6.49 6.67 -0.42
CA ALA A 473 -7.16 7.29 0.73
C ALA A 473 -7.39 6.32 1.90
N ARG A 474 -7.50 5.01 1.62
CA ARG A 474 -7.78 3.97 2.63
C ARG A 474 -6.59 3.66 3.54
N ILE A 475 -5.36 4.04 3.17
CA ILE A 475 -4.13 3.69 3.92
C ILE A 475 -4.23 4.12 5.38
N ILE A 476 -4.68 5.36 5.63
CA ILE A 476 -4.79 5.92 6.98
C ILE A 476 -5.79 5.11 7.82
N SER A 477 -7.01 4.88 7.30
CA SER A 477 -8.06 4.13 8.02
C SER A 477 -7.66 2.67 8.26
N ALA A 478 -7.08 2.01 7.25
CA ALA A 478 -6.63 0.61 7.34
C ALA A 478 -5.51 0.44 8.38
N THR A 479 -4.48 1.29 8.32
CA THR A 479 -3.35 1.27 9.26
C THR A 479 -3.82 1.61 10.67
N ALA A 480 -4.67 2.63 10.84
CA ALA A 480 -5.25 2.97 12.14
C ALA A 480 -6.03 1.81 12.75
N MET A 481 -6.92 1.16 11.99
CA MET A 481 -7.70 0.02 12.49
C MET A 481 -6.81 -1.19 12.84
N ALA A 482 -5.78 -1.49 12.04
CA ALA A 482 -4.83 -2.56 12.38
C ALA A 482 -4.06 -2.25 13.67
N VAL A 483 -3.60 -1.02 13.87
CA VAL A 483 -2.94 -0.57 15.12
C VAL A 483 -3.89 -0.67 16.31
N ILE A 484 -5.15 -0.23 16.18
CA ILE A 484 -6.19 -0.30 17.21
C ILE A 484 -6.46 -1.77 17.62
N ASN A 485 -6.64 -2.65 16.62
CA ASN A 485 -6.87 -4.07 16.84
C ASN A 485 -5.72 -4.72 17.61
N LYS A 486 -4.47 -4.45 17.20
CA LYS A 486 -3.27 -5.03 17.83
C LYS A 486 -2.99 -4.46 19.23
N LEU A 487 -3.02 -3.14 19.39
CA LEU A 487 -2.65 -2.49 20.66
C LEU A 487 -3.71 -2.57 21.75
N TRP A 488 -5.00 -2.47 21.40
CA TRP A 488 -6.07 -2.25 22.37
C TRP A 488 -7.06 -3.42 22.41
N PHE A 489 -7.49 -3.94 21.27
CA PHE A 489 -8.34 -5.14 21.27
C PHE A 489 -7.55 -6.44 21.49
N GLY A 490 -6.22 -6.36 21.53
CA GLY A 490 -5.33 -7.46 21.90
C GLY A 490 -5.46 -8.67 20.96
N TYR A 491 -5.68 -8.39 19.68
CA TYR A 491 -5.56 -9.35 18.58
C TYR A 491 -4.08 -9.68 18.35
N ASP A 492 -3.79 -10.81 17.70
CA ASP A 492 -2.46 -11.00 17.12
C ASP A 492 -2.30 -10.17 15.83
N LEU A 493 -1.14 -10.30 15.16
CA LEU A 493 -0.85 -9.50 13.97
C LEU A 493 -1.67 -9.93 12.73
N GLU A 494 -2.00 -11.21 12.60
CA GLU A 494 -2.80 -11.73 11.48
C GLU A 494 -4.25 -11.31 11.65
N ASP A 495 -4.84 -11.51 12.83
CA ASP A 495 -6.21 -11.05 13.13
C ASP A 495 -6.33 -9.52 13.03
N ALA A 496 -5.33 -8.77 13.51
CA ALA A 496 -5.35 -7.31 13.46
C ALA A 496 -5.41 -6.75 12.04
N ILE A 497 -4.69 -7.36 11.09
CA ILE A 497 -4.60 -6.92 9.69
C ILE A 497 -5.70 -7.54 8.81
N SER A 498 -6.04 -8.80 9.02
CA SER A 498 -7.06 -9.51 8.23
C SER A 498 -8.49 -9.05 8.55
N SER A 499 -8.70 -8.44 9.72
CA SER A 499 -9.96 -7.87 10.17
C SER A 499 -10.57 -6.88 9.16
N PRO A 500 -11.90 -6.89 8.96
CA PRO A 500 -12.60 -5.94 8.09
C PRO A 500 -12.48 -4.49 8.55
N ILE A 501 -12.28 -3.56 7.61
CA ILE A 501 -12.12 -2.13 7.90
C ILE A 501 -13.37 -1.28 7.56
N MET A 502 -13.42 -0.10 8.18
CA MET A 502 -14.25 1.04 7.79
C MET A 502 -13.36 2.13 7.18
N HIS A 503 -13.89 2.87 6.22
CA HIS A 503 -13.25 4.06 5.64
C HIS A 503 -14.29 5.16 5.42
N ILE A 504 -13.88 6.42 5.39
CA ILE A 504 -14.80 7.56 5.19
C ILE A 504 -14.66 8.09 3.77
N ILE A 505 -15.78 8.22 3.07
CA ILE A 505 -15.86 8.83 1.72
C ILE A 505 -16.97 9.88 1.78
N ASN A 506 -16.60 11.15 1.61
CA ASN A 506 -17.52 12.30 1.64
C ASN A 506 -18.44 12.31 2.87
N GLY A 507 -17.88 12.01 4.05
CA GLY A 507 -18.58 11.95 5.34
C GLY A 507 -19.35 10.64 5.63
N ASN A 508 -19.54 9.80 4.61
CA ASN A 508 -20.25 8.52 4.72
C ASN A 508 -19.27 7.37 4.97
N ILE A 509 -19.72 6.30 5.62
CA ILE A 509 -18.89 5.12 5.92
C ILE A 509 -18.95 4.12 4.77
N SER A 510 -17.79 3.78 4.23
CA SER A 510 -17.58 2.61 3.39
C SER A 510 -17.09 1.44 4.25
N PHE A 511 -17.89 0.38 4.27
CA PHE A 511 -17.58 -0.88 4.94
C PHE A 511 -16.99 -1.88 3.95
N GLU A 512 -16.05 -2.71 4.38
CA GLU A 512 -15.68 -3.92 3.62
C GLU A 512 -16.79 -4.97 3.66
N GLU A 513 -16.80 -5.86 2.67
CA GLU A 513 -17.88 -6.85 2.46
C GLU A 513 -18.09 -7.82 3.64
N ARG A 514 -17.01 -8.21 4.33
CA ARG A 514 -17.07 -9.12 5.50
C ARG A 514 -17.26 -8.39 6.84
N PHE A 515 -17.61 -7.11 6.83
CA PHE A 515 -17.78 -6.33 8.05
C PHE A 515 -18.97 -6.83 8.88
N SER A 516 -18.91 -6.68 10.21
CA SER A 516 -19.95 -7.17 11.12
C SER A 516 -21.28 -6.44 10.89
N GLU A 517 -22.30 -7.17 10.42
CA GLU A 517 -23.63 -6.63 10.16
C GLU A 517 -24.30 -6.05 11.41
N ASP A 518 -24.10 -6.62 12.59
CA ASP A 518 -24.63 -6.06 13.84
C ASP A 518 -24.08 -4.66 14.11
N VAL A 519 -22.76 -4.48 13.95
CA VAL A 519 -22.08 -3.19 14.12
C VAL A 519 -22.50 -2.22 13.03
N ARG A 520 -22.55 -2.66 11.77
CA ARG A 520 -23.01 -1.87 10.63
C ARG A 520 -24.43 -1.33 10.87
N ASN A 521 -25.37 -2.21 11.24
CA ASN A 521 -26.75 -1.84 11.51
C ASN A 521 -26.87 -0.95 12.75
N GLY A 522 -26.01 -1.15 13.76
CA GLY A 522 -25.88 -0.24 14.90
C GLY A 522 -25.45 1.17 14.50
N LEU A 523 -24.41 1.31 13.67
CA LEU A 523 -23.98 2.59 13.14
C LEU A 523 -25.10 3.26 12.30
N LEU A 524 -25.81 2.51 11.47
CA LEU A 524 -26.95 3.03 10.70
C LEU A 524 -28.09 3.53 11.62
N ARG A 525 -28.41 2.80 12.72
CA ARG A 525 -29.40 3.26 13.73
C ARG A 525 -28.99 4.56 14.41
N ARG A 526 -27.69 4.83 14.55
CA ARG A 526 -27.14 6.08 15.10
C ARG A 526 -27.04 7.21 14.06
N GLY A 527 -27.62 7.04 12.87
CA GLY A 527 -27.66 8.07 11.83
C GLY A 527 -26.43 8.12 10.91
N HIS A 528 -25.44 7.23 11.08
CA HIS A 528 -24.36 7.12 10.09
C HIS A 528 -24.93 6.66 8.74
N LYS A 529 -24.38 7.19 7.65
CA LYS A 529 -24.77 6.80 6.29
C LYS A 529 -23.73 5.88 5.69
N ALA A 530 -24.16 4.78 5.09
CA ALA A 530 -23.27 3.87 4.36
C ALA A 530 -23.09 4.33 2.90
N VAL A 531 -21.90 4.08 2.34
CA VAL A 531 -21.62 4.25 0.91
C VAL A 531 -20.87 3.04 0.36
N LYS A 532 -21.31 2.51 -0.79
CA LYS A 532 -20.58 1.45 -1.48
C LYS A 532 -19.45 2.06 -2.30
N ASP A 533 -18.23 1.62 -2.04
CA ASP A 533 -17.08 1.89 -2.88
C ASP A 533 -16.86 0.69 -3.80
N GLN A 534 -16.93 0.92 -5.10
CA GLN A 534 -16.72 -0.13 -6.11
C GLN A 534 -15.23 -0.48 -6.26
N PHE A 535 -14.33 0.32 -5.67
CA PHE A 535 -12.88 0.17 -5.78
C PHE A 535 -12.20 -0.03 -4.42
N ALA A 536 -12.89 -0.69 -3.48
CA ALA A 536 -12.40 -0.93 -2.13
C ALA A 536 -11.27 -1.98 -2.09
N LEU A 537 -10.03 -1.56 -2.40
CA LEU A 537 -8.83 -2.35 -2.19
C LEU A 537 -7.86 -1.61 -1.25
N ASN A 538 -7.66 -2.20 -0.08
CA ASN A 538 -6.65 -1.79 0.89
C ASN A 538 -5.78 -3.00 1.24
N VAL A 539 -4.57 -2.75 1.70
CA VAL A 539 -3.59 -3.75 2.09
C VAL A 539 -2.75 -3.16 3.21
N VAL A 540 -2.60 -3.88 4.32
CA VAL A 540 -1.62 -3.55 5.36
C VAL A 540 -0.53 -4.61 5.37
N GLN A 541 0.72 -4.24 5.59
CA GLN A 541 1.79 -5.18 5.93
C GLN A 541 2.29 -4.81 7.31
N GLY A 542 2.72 -5.81 8.08
CA GLY A 542 3.31 -5.54 9.38
C GLY A 542 4.30 -6.59 9.84
N ILE A 543 5.20 -6.17 10.72
CA ILE A 543 6.06 -7.03 11.54
C ILE A 543 5.89 -6.60 12.99
N SER A 544 5.55 -7.55 13.85
CA SER A 544 5.43 -7.37 15.30
C SER A 544 6.55 -8.16 15.98
N LYS A 545 7.28 -7.50 16.87
CA LYS A 545 8.28 -8.09 17.76
C LYS A 545 7.79 -7.93 19.19
N GLU A 546 7.58 -9.04 19.89
CA GLU A 546 7.12 -9.08 21.28
C GLU A 546 8.13 -9.91 22.10
N GLY A 547 8.99 -9.22 22.85
CA GLY A 547 10.18 -9.78 23.48
C GLY A 547 11.12 -10.44 22.46
N LYS A 548 11.13 -11.78 22.46
CA LYS A 548 11.90 -12.63 21.52
C LYS A 548 11.08 -13.14 20.34
N CYS A 549 9.75 -13.05 20.39
CA CYS A 549 8.86 -13.52 19.33
C CYS A 549 8.80 -12.49 18.20
N ILE A 550 8.92 -12.93 16.96
CA ILE A 550 8.74 -12.08 15.77
C ILE A 550 7.67 -12.73 14.89
N SER A 551 6.62 -11.97 14.61
CA SER A 551 5.53 -12.35 13.71
C SER A 551 5.49 -11.35 12.55
N ALA A 552 5.42 -11.85 11.32
CA ALA A 552 5.33 -11.02 10.12
C ALA A 552 4.11 -11.42 9.30
N TYR A 553 3.23 -10.47 9.00
CA TYR A 553 2.00 -10.74 8.25
C TYR A 553 1.83 -9.83 7.04
N SER A 554 1.37 -10.46 5.97
CA SER A 554 1.12 -9.84 4.67
C SER A 554 -0.32 -10.08 4.26
N ASP A 555 -1.09 -8.99 4.17
CA ASP A 555 -2.51 -9.04 3.89
C ASP A 555 -2.85 -9.75 2.57
N LYS A 556 -3.78 -10.72 2.68
CA LYS A 556 -4.23 -11.58 1.60
C LYS A 556 -5.15 -10.88 0.61
N ARG A 557 -5.63 -9.66 0.89
CA ARG A 557 -6.42 -8.82 -0.05
C ARG A 557 -5.69 -8.58 -1.40
N LYS A 558 -4.35 -8.51 -1.42
CA LYS A 558 -3.50 -8.55 -2.64
C LYS A 558 -2.63 -9.83 -2.73
N MET A 559 -3.04 -10.93 -2.11
CA MET A 559 -2.28 -12.21 -2.08
C MET A 559 -0.86 -12.09 -1.49
N GLY A 560 -0.65 -11.16 -0.54
CA GLY A 560 0.67 -10.90 0.04
C GLY A 560 1.28 -12.10 0.77
N LYS A 561 2.62 -12.15 0.80
CA LYS A 561 3.41 -13.14 1.55
C LYS A 561 4.50 -12.45 2.37
N SER A 562 4.65 -12.89 3.61
CA SER A 562 5.77 -12.58 4.49
C SER A 562 6.80 -13.72 4.47
N ALA A 563 8.04 -13.43 4.88
CA ALA A 563 9.07 -14.43 5.13
C ALA A 563 9.99 -13.98 6.28
N GLY A 564 10.59 -14.96 6.94
CA GLY A 564 11.73 -14.79 7.86
C GLY A 564 12.89 -15.69 7.43
N TYR A 565 13.95 -15.71 8.23
CA TYR A 565 15.11 -16.59 8.07
C TYR A 565 15.68 -17.06 9.40
#